data_AF-A0A645IIE3-F1
#
_entry.id   AF-A0A645IIE3-F1
#
_cell.length_a   1.000
_cell.length_b   1.000
_cell.length_c   1.000
_cell.angle_alpha   90.00
_cell.angle_beta   90.00
_cell.angle_gamma   90.00
#
_symmetry.space_group_name_H-M   'P 1'
#
loop_
_entity.id
_entity.type
_entity.pdbx_description
1 polymer ?
#
loop_
_entity_poly.entity_id
_entity_poly.type
_entity_poly.pdbx_seq_one_letter_code
_entity_poly.pdbx_strand_id
1 'polypeptide(L)' 'MCLGAIYWARIDKVFFANTRFDAEDIGFDDSFIYEEISRSMKERKIEFKQLLREEALEAFRAWEENEDKVKY' A
#
# COMPACT_ATOMS: atom_id res chain seq x y z
N MET A 1 0.13 -6.01 1.17
CA MET A 1 1.39 -5.50 1.79
C MET A 1 2.61 -5.84 0.94
N CYS A 2 2.98 -7.12 0.79
CA CYS A 2 4.24 -7.54 0.15
C CYS A 2 4.38 -7.06 -1.31
N LEU A 3 3.28 -7.01 -2.06
CA LEU A 3 3.29 -6.43 -3.41
C LEU A 3 3.78 -4.97 -3.41
N GLY A 4 3.34 -4.15 -2.45
CA GLY A 4 3.82 -2.77 -2.32
C GLY A 4 5.32 -2.72 -2.02
N ALA A 5 5.82 -3.61 -1.16
CA ALA A 5 7.25 -3.70 -0.85
C ALA A 5 8.10 -4.07 -2.08
N ILE A 6 7.61 -5.01 -2.91
CA ILE A 6 8.26 -5.40 -4.16
C ILE A 6 8.43 -4.20 -5.10
N TYR A 7 7.39 -3.36 -5.25
CA TYR A 7 7.47 -2.16 -6.08
C TYR A 7 8.40 -1.09 -5.50
N TRP A 8 8.36 -0.84 -4.19
CA TRP A 8 9.30 0.09 -3.54
C TRP A 8 10.76 -0.36 -3.68
N ALA A 9 11.00 -1.68 -3.67
CA ALA A 9 12.34 -2.26 -3.84
C ALA A 9 12.81 -2.34 -5.31
N ARG A 10 11.98 -1.95 -6.28
CA ARG A 10 12.28 -2.01 -7.72
C ARG A 10 12.71 -3.40 -8.20
N ILE A 11 12.04 -4.45 -7.74
CA ILE A 11 12.33 -5.83 -8.18
C ILE A 11 11.76 -6.06 -9.58
N ASP A 12 12.62 -6.50 -10.52
CA ASP A 12 12.25 -6.66 -11.93
C ASP A 12 11.33 -7.86 -12.22
N LYS A 13 11.48 -8.95 -11.46
CA LYS A 13 10.73 -10.20 -11.68
C LYS A 13 10.49 -10.95 -10.39
N VAL A 14 9.27 -11.45 -10.23
CA VAL A 14 8.85 -12.27 -9.09
C VAL A 14 8.40 -13.62 -9.62
N PHE A 15 9.00 -14.69 -9.09
CA PHE A 15 8.54 -16.05 -9.29
C PHE A 15 7.84 -16.50 -8.01
N PHE A 16 6.64 -17.07 -8.13
CA PHE A 16 5.85 -17.54 -7.01
C PHE A 16 5.24 -18.91 -7.35
N ALA A 17 4.96 -19.72 -6.33
CA ALA A 17 4.42 -21.07 -6.49
C ALA A 17 2.90 -21.08 -6.21
N ASN A 18 2.52 -20.87 -4.96
CA ASN A 18 1.12 -20.81 -4.55
C ASN A 18 0.49 -19.46 -4.90
N THR A 19 -0.78 -19.50 -5.28
CA THR A 19 -1.61 -18.34 -5.58
C THR A 19 -2.26 -17.79 -4.29
N ARG A 20 -2.82 -16.59 -4.37
CA ARG A 20 -3.60 -16.02 -3.25
C ARG A 20 -4.84 -16.85 -2.90
N PHE A 21 -5.38 -17.59 -3.88
CA PHE A 21 -6.55 -18.45 -3.68
C PHE A 21 -6.15 -19.73 -2.92
N ASP A 22 -4.98 -20.30 -3.21
CA ASP A 22 -4.46 -21.42 -2.41
C ASP A 22 -4.26 -21.03 -0.94
N ALA A 23 -3.84 -19.77 -0.69
CA ALA A 23 -3.70 -19.23 0.66
C ALA A 23 -5.06 -19.00 1.33
N GLU A 24 -6.04 -18.47 0.59
CA GLU A 24 -7.42 -18.30 1.06
C GLU A 24 -8.08 -19.62 1.46
N ASP A 25 -7.91 -20.67 0.66
CA ASP A 25 -8.48 -22.00 0.91
C ASP A 25 -8.04 -22.62 2.24
N ILE A 26 -6.89 -22.20 2.78
CA ILE A 26 -6.36 -22.64 4.09
C ILE A 26 -6.48 -21.57 5.18
N GLY A 27 -7.24 -20.50 4.92
CA GLY A 27 -7.64 -19.51 5.92
C GLY A 27 -6.73 -18.29 6.06
N PHE A 28 -5.88 -17.99 5.07
CA PHE A 28 -5.17 -16.72 5.02
C PHE A 28 -6.03 -15.60 4.40
N ASP A 29 -5.87 -14.38 4.91
CA ASP A 29 -6.69 -13.22 4.54
C ASP A 29 -6.25 -12.51 3.26
N ASP A 30 -5.32 -13.06 2.47
CA ASP A 30 -4.73 -12.38 1.31
C ASP A 30 -5.80 -11.88 0.34
N SER A 31 -6.75 -12.73 -0.06
CA SER A 31 -7.85 -12.36 -0.96
C SER A 31 -8.72 -11.24 -0.37
N PHE A 32 -9.09 -11.33 0.91
CA PHE A 32 -9.86 -10.30 1.62
C PHE A 32 -9.13 -8.94 1.61
N ILE A 33 -7.82 -8.93 1.86
CA ILE A 33 -7.02 -7.70 1.84
C ILE A 33 -7.01 -7.07 0.44
N TYR A 34 -6.91 -7.87 -0.62
CA TYR A 34 -6.97 -7.36 -2.00
C TYR A 34 -8.34 -6.75 -2.34
N GLU A 35 -9.43 -7.33 -1.85
CA GLU A 35 -10.77 -6.75 -2.01
C GLU A 35 -10.88 -5.40 -1.29
N GLU A 36 -10.42 -5.31 -0.04
CA GLU A 36 -10.46 -4.06 0.73
C GLU A 36 -9.64 -2.93 0.08
N ILE A 37 -8.52 -3.26 -0.57
CA ILE A 37 -7.73 -2.30 -1.35
C ILE A 37 -8.55 -1.72 -2.50
N SER A 38 -9.34 -2.55 -3.18
CA SER A 38 -10.15 -2.14 -4.34
C SER A 38 -11.38 -1.29 -3.99
N ARG A 39 -11.84 -1.34 -2.74
CA ARG A 39 -12.98 -0.55 -2.26
C ARG A 39 -12.62 0.91 -2.04
N SER A 40 -13.62 1.78 -2.17
CA SER A 40 -13.47 3.17 -1.76
C SER A 40 -13.18 3.25 -0.26
N MET A 41 -12.47 4.29 0.19
CA MET A 41 -12.09 4.47 1.60
C MET A 41 -13.28 4.40 2.58
N LYS A 42 -14.48 4.79 2.13
CA LYS A 42 -15.71 4.80 2.93
C LYS A 42 -16.37 3.41 3.05
N GLU A 43 -16.03 2.48 2.16
CA GLU A 43 -16.64 1.14 2.06
C GLU A 43 -15.71 0.04 2.60
N ARG A 44 -14.54 0.44 3.11
CA ARG A 44 -13.62 -0.48 3.79
C ARG A 44 -14.20 -0.90 5.13
N LYS A 45 -13.95 -2.15 5.50
CA LYS A 45 -14.29 -2.75 6.79
C LYS A 45 -13.62 -2.01 7.95
N ILE A 46 -12.38 -1.58 7.74
CA ILE A 46 -11.69 -0.68 8.67
C ILE A 46 -12.01 0.75 8.26
N GLU A 47 -12.35 1.59 9.24
CA GLU A 47 -12.65 2.99 8.98
C GLU A 47 -11.37 3.79 8.66
N PHE A 48 -11.37 4.48 7.53
CA PHE A 48 -10.31 5.41 7.14
C PHE A 48 -10.82 6.85 7.31
N LYS A 49 -10.32 7.57 8.33
CA LYS A 49 -10.62 8.98 8.59
C LYS A 49 -9.43 9.85 8.22
N GLN A 50 -9.62 10.79 7.31
CA GLN A 50 -8.62 11.81 6.99
C GLN A 50 -8.75 13.00 7.94
N LEU A 51 -7.64 13.44 8.52
CA LEU A 51 -7.55 14.57 9.44
C LEU A 51 -6.34 15.44 9.08
N LEU A 52 -6.43 16.76 9.35
CA LEU A 52 -5.33 17.72 9.27
C LEU A 52 -4.58 17.68 7.93
N ARG A 53 -5.32 17.64 6.81
CA ARG A 53 -4.73 17.50 5.47
C ARG A 53 -3.77 18.63 5.15
N GLU A 54 -4.16 19.87 5.43
CA GLU A 54 -3.38 21.05 5.04
C GLU A 54 -2.08 21.12 5.84
N GLU A 55 -2.11 20.82 7.13
CA GLU A 55 -0.92 20.75 7.98
C GLU A 55 0.02 19.59 7.57
N ALA A 56 -0.55 18.45 7.20
CA ALA A 56 0.23 17.29 6.74
C ALA A 56 0.96 17.56 5.40
N LEU A 57 0.41 18.42 4.54
CA LEU A 57 1.05 18.78 3.27
C LEU A 57 2.37 19.53 3.46
N GLU A 58 2.59 20.20 4.59
CA GLU A 58 3.86 20.88 4.87
C GLU A 58 5.04 19.91 4.88
N ALA A 59 4.84 18.66 5.31
CA ALA A 59 5.88 17.64 5.26
C ALA A 59 6.29 17.30 3.81
N PHE A 60 5.33 17.28 2.88
CA PHE A 60 5.62 17.07 1.46
C PHE A 60 6.27 18.29 0.82
N ARG A 61 5.88 19.51 1.19
CA ARG A 61 6.57 20.73 0.73
C ARG A 61 8.02 20.78 1.22
N ALA A 62 8.25 20.46 2.49
CA ALA A 62 9.60 20.37 3.04
C ALA A 62 10.47 19.31 2.32
N TRP A 63 9.88 18.16 1.97
CA TRP A 63 10.56 17.18 1.11
C TRP A 63 10.78 17.71 -0.31
N GLU A 64 9.85 18.49 -0.87
CA GLU A 64 10.01 19.07 -2.19
C GLU A 64 11.13 20.11 -2.26
N GLU A 65 11.31 20.90 -1.22
CA GLU A 65 12.34 21.95 -1.11
C GLU A 65 13.72 21.41 -0.71
N ASN A 66 13.82 20.17 -0.24
CA ASN A 66 15.10 19.57 0.15
C ASN A 66 16.00 19.27 -1.07
N GLU A 67 17.12 20.00 -1.18
CA GLU A 67 18.09 19.84 -2.27
C GLU A 67 18.84 18.49 -2.22
N ASP A 68 19.00 17.89 -1.04
CA ASP A 68 19.71 16.63 -0.82
C ASP A 68 18.82 15.38 -0.94
N LYS A 69 17.56 15.55 -1.35
CA LYS A 69 16.59 14.45 -1.38
C LYS A 69 16.94 13.39 -2.44
N VAL A 70 16.78 12.12 -2.07
CA VAL A 70 16.89 10.99 -3.00
C VAL A 70 15.49 10.58 -3.49
N LYS A 71 15.30 10.50 -4.81
CA LYS A 71 14.01 10.12 -5.40
C LYS A 71 13.76 8.62 -5.32
N TYR A 72 12.49 8.24 -5.12
CA TYR A 72 11.99 6.87 -5.08
C TYR A 72 11.02 6.60 -6.23
#